data_AF-A0A8H6PKJ9-F1
#
_entry.id   AF-A0A8H6PKJ9-F1
#
_cell.length_a   1.000
_cell.length_b   1.000
_cell.length_c   1.000
_cell.angle_alpha   90.00
_cell.angle_beta   90.00
_cell.angle_gamma   90.00
#
_symmetry.space_group_name_H-M   'P 1'
#
loop_
_entity.id
_entity.type
_entity.pdbx_description
1 polymer ?
#
loop_
_entity_poly.entity_id
_entity_poly.type
_entity_poly.pdbx_seq_one_letter_code
_entity_poly.pdbx_strand_id
1 'polypeptide(L)'
;MSFRRPLMLSSAASAPFLAVSYKTSRVAASLPRFTTSRASSSSTSALAYKALHRRSPLPLPVSDVSPQWDAPTAVSSILYETPVAPTNPPKRHILNCLVQNEPGVLSRVSGILAARGFNIDSLVVCNTEVEDLSRMTIVLQGQDGVVEQARRQLDDLVPVWAVLDYTDSALVQRELLLAKVSILGPEFFEELLQHHREITTPGDALEGQKDRAGDAKTKKVEFHPRHLPPSQALRHKHEHLDAITRLTHQFGGKVLDISTNNCIVEVSAKPSRIDSFLKLISPFGILESTRTGLMALPRSPLTSEPSEELEKEAADVVDASTLPPG
;
A
#
# COMPACT_ATOMS: atom_id res chain seq x y z
N MET A 1 38.98 -34.01 -25.14
CA MET A 1 37.70 -34.68 -24.82
C MET A 1 36.58 -33.69 -25.10
N SER A 2 35.84 -33.94 -26.17
CA SER A 2 34.84 -33.06 -26.76
C SER A 2 33.48 -33.74 -26.66
N PHE A 3 32.53 -33.10 -25.99
CA PHE A 3 31.08 -33.33 -26.07
C PHE A 3 30.41 -32.08 -25.47
N ARG A 4 29.34 -31.48 -25.98
CA ARG A 4 28.73 -31.33 -27.31
C ARG A 4 27.60 -30.30 -27.06
N ARG A 5 27.51 -29.23 -27.85
CA ARG A 5 26.33 -28.33 -27.88
C ARG A 5 25.08 -29.13 -28.31
N PRO A 6 23.86 -28.74 -27.92
CA PRO A 6 22.68 -29.02 -28.72
C PRO A 6 22.30 -27.80 -29.58
N LEU A 7 22.01 -28.12 -30.84
CA LEU A 7 21.57 -27.24 -31.91
C LEU A 7 20.09 -26.90 -31.80
N MET A 8 19.77 -25.74 -32.37
CA MET A 8 18.43 -25.38 -32.83
C MET A 8 17.86 -26.44 -33.78
N LEU A 9 16.58 -26.75 -33.61
CA LEU A 9 15.74 -27.26 -34.68
C LEU A 9 14.41 -26.48 -34.71
N SER A 10 14.24 -25.74 -35.80
CA SER A 10 12.97 -25.27 -36.32
C SER A 10 12.13 -26.46 -36.79
N SER A 11 10.85 -26.50 -36.43
CA SER A 11 9.82 -27.15 -37.24
C SER A 11 8.45 -26.60 -36.88
N ALA A 12 7.78 -26.08 -37.91
CA ALA A 12 6.40 -25.65 -37.88
C ALA A 12 5.47 -26.87 -37.80
N ALA A 13 4.54 -26.85 -36.85
CA ALA A 13 3.33 -27.65 -36.88
C ALA A 13 2.20 -26.86 -36.21
N SER A 14 1.34 -26.33 -37.08
CA SER A 14 0.02 -25.81 -36.76
C SER A 14 -0.81 -26.89 -36.07
N ALA A 15 -1.31 -26.61 -34.87
CA ALA A 15 -2.30 -27.42 -34.17
C ALA A 15 -3.45 -26.52 -33.71
N PRO A 16 -4.70 -27.03 -33.74
CA PRO A 16 -5.88 -26.20 -33.95
C PRO A 16 -6.40 -25.57 -32.66
N PHE A 17 -7.04 -24.41 -32.83
CA PHE A 17 -7.90 -23.77 -31.84
C PHE A 17 -8.96 -24.76 -31.34
N LEU A 18 -8.87 -25.11 -30.05
CA LEU A 18 -9.96 -25.74 -29.30
C LEU A 18 -11.06 -24.70 -29.08
N ALA A 19 -11.97 -24.61 -30.04
CA ALA A 19 -13.20 -23.84 -29.92
C ALA A 19 -14.08 -24.51 -28.85
N VAL A 20 -14.22 -23.87 -27.70
CA VAL A 20 -15.24 -24.20 -26.70
C VAL A 20 -16.60 -23.94 -27.34
N SER A 21 -17.29 -25.02 -27.69
CA SER A 21 -18.64 -24.99 -28.25
C SER A 21 -19.64 -24.62 -27.16
N TYR A 22 -20.01 -23.34 -27.12
CA TYR A 22 -21.26 -22.94 -26.46
C TYR A 22 -22.43 -23.48 -27.30
N LYS A 23 -23.14 -24.47 -26.78
CA LYS A 23 -24.46 -24.87 -27.32
C LYS A 23 -25.41 -23.69 -27.18
N THR A 24 -25.53 -22.91 -28.25
CA THR A 24 -26.61 -21.94 -28.41
C THR A 24 -27.89 -22.72 -28.73
N SER A 25 -28.79 -22.87 -27.76
CA SER A 25 -30.15 -23.32 -28.05
C SER A 25 -30.84 -22.20 -28.84
N ARG A 26 -30.90 -22.35 -30.17
CA ARG A 26 -31.78 -21.54 -31.01
C ARG A 26 -33.23 -21.95 -30.74
N VAL A 27 -33.89 -21.25 -29.82
CA VAL A 27 -35.35 -21.18 -29.83
C VAL A 27 -35.71 -20.13 -30.88
N ALA A 28 -36.24 -20.58 -32.00
CA ALA A 28 -36.80 -19.70 -33.02
C ALA A 28 -38.05 -19.01 -32.43
N ALA A 29 -37.88 -17.78 -31.94
CA ALA A 29 -39.00 -16.91 -31.64
C ALA A 29 -39.53 -16.37 -32.97
N SER A 30 -40.67 -16.90 -33.42
CA SER A 30 -41.44 -16.33 -34.51
C SER A 30 -41.86 -14.91 -34.14
N LEU A 31 -41.37 -13.90 -34.88
CA LEU A 31 -41.88 -12.54 -34.81
C LEU A 31 -43.38 -12.55 -35.14
N PRO A 32 -44.28 -12.02 -34.29
CA PRO A 32 -45.67 -11.90 -34.67
C PRO A 32 -45.78 -10.87 -35.79
N ARG A 33 -46.42 -11.27 -36.90
CA ARG A 33 -46.87 -10.32 -37.94
C ARG A 33 -47.73 -9.25 -37.30
N PHE A 34 -47.38 -7.98 -37.51
CA PHE A 34 -48.26 -6.87 -37.20
C PHE A 34 -49.51 -6.96 -38.09
N THR A 35 -50.56 -7.60 -37.58
CA THR A 35 -51.92 -7.37 -38.05
C THR A 35 -52.41 -6.09 -37.40
N THR A 36 -52.72 -5.08 -38.21
CA THR A 36 -53.43 -3.86 -37.78
C THR A 36 -54.86 -4.22 -37.34
N SER A 37 -54.98 -4.77 -36.13
CA SER A 37 -56.24 -4.90 -35.43
C SER A 37 -56.63 -3.52 -34.89
N ARG A 38 -57.70 -2.95 -35.44
CA ARG A 38 -58.33 -1.71 -35.00
C ARG A 38 -58.79 -1.88 -33.54
N ALA A 39 -57.98 -1.43 -32.59
CA ALA A 39 -58.33 -1.51 -31.17
C ALA A 39 -59.42 -0.48 -30.84
N SER A 40 -60.61 -0.96 -30.48
CA SER A 40 -61.61 -0.15 -29.80
C SER A 40 -61.05 0.24 -28.44
N SER A 41 -60.76 1.54 -28.25
CA SER A 41 -60.35 2.10 -26.97
C SER A 41 -61.52 1.99 -25.97
N SER A 42 -61.54 0.89 -25.21
CA SER A 42 -62.45 0.76 -24.07
C SER A 42 -61.80 1.42 -22.86
N SER A 43 -62.48 2.41 -22.26
CA SER A 43 -62.02 3.21 -21.13
C SER A 43 -61.72 2.39 -19.86
N THR A 44 -62.05 1.09 -19.85
CA THR A 44 -61.79 0.15 -18.74
C THR A 44 -60.62 -0.81 -19.01
N SER A 45 -59.99 -0.75 -20.18
CA SER A 45 -58.88 -1.63 -20.58
C SER A 45 -57.67 -1.55 -19.62
N ALA A 46 -57.35 -0.37 -19.13
CA ALA A 46 -56.28 -0.18 -18.12
C ALA A 46 -56.63 -0.81 -16.76
N LEU A 47 -57.91 -0.80 -16.37
CA LEU A 47 -58.38 -1.42 -15.12
C LEU A 47 -58.38 -2.95 -15.24
N ALA A 48 -58.80 -3.48 -16.40
CA ALA A 48 -58.70 -4.90 -16.70
C ALA A 48 -57.23 -5.38 -16.74
N TYR A 49 -56.33 -4.61 -17.37
CA TYR A 49 -54.90 -4.89 -17.36
C TYR A 49 -54.32 -4.93 -15.95
N LYS A 50 -54.66 -3.93 -15.12
CA LYS A 50 -54.23 -3.84 -13.70
C LYS A 50 -54.90 -4.89 -12.80
N ALA A 51 -56.08 -5.40 -13.16
CA ALA A 51 -56.76 -6.48 -12.45
C ALA A 51 -56.14 -7.84 -12.78
N LEU A 52 -55.79 -8.07 -14.05
CA LEU A 52 -55.13 -9.30 -14.52
C LEU A 52 -53.66 -9.37 -14.08
N HIS A 53 -52.97 -8.24 -13.98
CA HIS A 53 -51.57 -8.17 -13.51
C HIS A 53 -51.45 -7.86 -12.01
N ARG A 54 -52.55 -8.01 -11.23
CA ARG A 54 -52.54 -7.66 -9.79
C ARG A 54 -51.88 -8.70 -8.88
N ARG A 55 -51.39 -9.82 -9.42
CA ARG A 55 -50.76 -10.89 -8.64
C ARG A 55 -49.67 -11.61 -9.43
N SER A 56 -48.52 -10.98 -9.53
CA SER A 56 -47.25 -11.66 -9.27
C SER A 56 -46.24 -10.55 -8.99
N PRO A 57 -45.72 -10.39 -7.76
CA PRO A 57 -44.54 -9.56 -7.59
C PRO A 57 -43.50 -10.09 -8.57
N LEU A 58 -42.91 -9.20 -9.37
CA LEU A 58 -41.71 -9.55 -10.16
C LEU A 58 -40.78 -10.30 -9.20
N PRO A 59 -40.27 -11.49 -9.57
CA PRO A 59 -39.35 -12.19 -8.70
C PRO A 59 -38.24 -11.20 -8.35
N LEU A 60 -38.11 -10.91 -7.06
CA LEU A 60 -36.98 -10.13 -6.56
C LEU A 60 -35.73 -10.75 -7.19
N PRO A 61 -34.75 -9.97 -7.65
CA PRO A 61 -33.49 -10.53 -8.11
C PRO A 61 -32.92 -11.33 -6.95
N VAL A 62 -33.15 -12.64 -6.95
CA VAL A 62 -32.52 -13.57 -6.05
C VAL A 62 -31.09 -13.50 -6.52
N SER A 63 -30.23 -12.84 -5.75
CA SER A 63 -28.80 -12.98 -5.96
C SER A 63 -28.54 -14.47 -5.85
N ASP A 64 -28.36 -15.14 -6.99
CA ASP A 64 -27.96 -16.54 -7.01
C ASP A 64 -26.80 -16.66 -6.03
N VAL A 65 -26.87 -17.69 -5.17
CA VAL A 65 -25.91 -17.97 -4.10
C VAL A 65 -24.52 -17.62 -4.61
N SER A 66 -23.81 -16.71 -3.91
CA SER A 66 -22.46 -16.31 -4.30
C SER A 66 -21.66 -17.54 -4.72
N PRO A 67 -21.03 -17.53 -5.91
CA PRO A 67 -20.48 -18.75 -6.51
C PRO A 67 -19.59 -19.47 -5.50
N GLN A 68 -19.94 -20.71 -5.18
CA GLN A 68 -19.15 -21.52 -4.26
C GLN A 68 -17.85 -21.91 -4.95
N TRP A 69 -16.73 -21.71 -4.26
CA TRP A 69 -15.41 -22.04 -4.78
C TRP A 69 -15.23 -23.56 -4.78
N ASP A 70 -14.78 -24.12 -5.90
CA ASP A 70 -14.34 -25.51 -5.96
C ASP A 70 -12.90 -25.62 -5.45
N ALA A 71 -12.54 -26.75 -4.82
CA ALA A 71 -11.23 -26.98 -4.23
C ALA A 71 -10.04 -26.71 -5.20
N PRO A 72 -10.02 -27.21 -6.45
CA PRO A 72 -8.95 -26.90 -7.40
C PRO A 72 -8.89 -25.41 -7.76
N THR A 73 -10.04 -24.73 -7.92
CA THR A 73 -10.08 -23.30 -8.22
C THR A 73 -9.53 -22.48 -7.05
N ALA A 74 -9.88 -22.84 -5.81
CA ALA A 74 -9.37 -22.19 -4.62
C ALA A 74 -7.85 -22.33 -4.49
N VAL A 75 -7.31 -23.54 -4.68
CA VAL A 75 -5.86 -23.77 -4.64
C VAL A 75 -5.15 -22.95 -5.72
N SER A 76 -5.71 -22.87 -6.93
CA SER A 76 -5.11 -22.08 -8.01
C SER A 76 -5.06 -20.58 -7.71
N SER A 77 -6.09 -20.03 -7.08
CA SER A 77 -6.12 -18.62 -6.65
C SER A 77 -5.11 -18.36 -5.54
N ILE A 78 -5.00 -19.24 -4.54
CA ILE A 78 -4.02 -19.11 -3.45
C ILE A 78 -2.59 -19.10 -4.00
N LEU A 79 -2.25 -20.06 -4.86
CA LEU A 79 -0.91 -20.15 -5.45
C LEU A 79 -0.59 -18.94 -6.33
N TYR A 80 -1.59 -18.34 -6.97
CA TYR A 80 -1.42 -17.15 -7.80
C TYR A 80 -1.24 -15.87 -6.96
N GLU A 81 -1.97 -15.73 -5.85
CA GLU A 81 -1.92 -14.53 -4.99
C GLU A 81 -0.75 -14.54 -4.00
N THR A 82 -0.14 -15.71 -3.74
CA THR A 82 0.98 -15.82 -2.80
C THR A 82 2.20 -15.06 -3.34
N PRO A 83 2.66 -14.00 -2.66
CA PRO A 83 3.79 -13.21 -3.13
C PRO A 83 5.09 -14.02 -3.02
N VAL A 84 5.91 -14.00 -4.06
CA VAL A 84 7.25 -14.60 -4.04
C VAL A 84 8.16 -13.75 -3.16
N ALA A 85 8.92 -14.39 -2.27
CA ALA A 85 9.88 -13.69 -1.41
C ALA A 85 10.94 -12.97 -2.28
N PRO A 86 11.22 -11.68 -2.03
CA PRO A 86 12.24 -10.96 -2.78
C PRO A 86 13.63 -11.54 -2.51
N THR A 87 14.43 -11.66 -3.57
CA THR A 87 15.64 -12.50 -3.58
C THR A 87 16.84 -11.93 -2.82
N ASN A 88 16.80 -10.70 -2.28
CA ASN A 88 17.68 -10.15 -1.22
C ASN A 88 17.43 -8.63 -1.06
N PRO A 89 16.59 -8.18 -0.11
CA PRO A 89 16.52 -6.76 0.21
C PRO A 89 17.78 -6.32 0.97
N PRO A 90 18.30 -5.09 0.75
CA PRO A 90 19.39 -4.55 1.55
C PRO A 90 18.99 -4.50 3.04
N LYS A 91 19.84 -5.02 3.92
CA LYS A 91 19.61 -4.99 5.38
C LYS A 91 19.61 -3.53 5.84
N ARG A 92 18.55 -3.14 6.55
CA ARG A 92 18.46 -1.82 7.18
C ARG A 92 19.04 -1.92 8.58
N HIS A 93 19.99 -1.04 8.88
CA HIS A 93 20.65 -0.94 10.18
C HIS A 93 20.15 0.29 10.93
N ILE A 94 19.94 0.13 12.24
CA ILE A 94 19.40 1.20 13.09
C ILE A 94 20.42 1.46 14.19
N LEU A 95 21.09 2.60 14.10
CA LEU A 95 22.05 3.06 15.10
C LEU A 95 21.41 4.10 16.01
N ASN A 96 21.74 4.04 17.29
CA ASN A 96 21.35 5.02 18.29
C ASN A 96 22.59 5.65 18.90
N CYS A 97 22.77 6.95 18.67
CA CYS A 97 23.89 7.70 19.24
C CYS A 97 23.39 8.53 20.41
N LEU A 98 24.11 8.45 21.53
CA LEU A 98 23.93 9.33 22.69
C LEU A 98 24.94 10.46 22.58
N VAL A 99 24.47 11.69 22.48
CA VAL A 99 25.27 12.82 22.04
C VAL A 99 25.05 13.99 22.98
N GLN A 100 26.12 14.69 23.34
CA GLN A 100 26.05 15.91 24.13
C GLN A 100 25.40 17.02 23.29
N ASN A 101 24.43 17.72 23.86
CA ASN A 101 23.66 18.77 23.18
C ASN A 101 24.44 20.09 23.12
N GLU A 102 25.51 20.10 22.33
CA GLU A 102 26.32 21.29 22.06
C GLU A 102 26.03 21.87 20.66
N PRO A 103 26.15 23.19 20.46
CA PRO A 103 25.96 23.80 19.16
C PRO A 103 26.92 23.22 18.11
N GLY A 104 26.37 22.82 16.96
CA GLY A 104 27.14 22.27 15.85
C GLY A 104 27.31 20.74 15.86
N VAL A 105 26.80 20.04 16.89
CA VAL A 105 26.95 18.59 16.98
C VAL A 105 26.22 17.83 15.87
N LEU A 106 25.01 18.27 15.51
CA LEU A 106 24.24 17.71 14.40
C LEU A 106 25.01 17.79 13.08
N SER A 107 25.59 18.96 12.78
CA SER A 107 26.37 19.21 11.58
C SER A 107 27.62 18.32 11.50
N ARG A 108 28.28 18.10 12.65
CA ARG A 108 29.45 17.22 12.75
C ARG A 108 29.07 15.76 12.45
N VAL A 109 28.01 15.25 13.07
CA VAL A 109 27.53 13.86 12.88
C VAL A 109 27.06 13.64 11.44
N SER A 110 26.22 14.53 10.90
CA SER A 110 25.76 14.42 9.51
C SER A 110 26.91 14.58 8.51
N GLY A 111 27.85 15.48 8.81
CA GLY A 111 29.02 15.75 7.97
C GLY A 111 29.96 14.55 7.86
N ILE A 112 30.23 13.83 8.96
CA ILE A 112 31.05 12.61 8.94
C ILE A 112 30.38 11.50 8.11
N LEU A 113 29.06 11.35 8.23
CA LEU A 113 28.34 10.34 7.47
C LEU A 113 28.32 10.66 5.97
N ALA A 114 28.09 11.93 5.61
CA ALA A 114 28.08 12.40 4.24
C ALA A 114 29.48 12.37 3.60
N ALA A 115 30.53 12.78 4.32
CA ALA A 115 31.91 12.82 3.81
C ALA A 115 32.44 11.43 3.45
N ARG A 116 31.94 10.37 4.10
CA ARG A 116 32.29 8.98 3.79
C ARG A 116 31.35 8.31 2.80
N GLY A 117 30.30 9.01 2.35
CA GLY A 117 29.35 8.50 1.37
C GLY A 117 28.47 7.37 1.89
N PHE A 118 28.15 7.35 3.19
CA PHE A 118 27.18 6.38 3.71
C PHE A 118 25.76 6.76 3.25
N ASN A 119 24.96 5.76 2.84
CA ASN A 119 23.58 5.99 2.44
C ASN A 119 22.67 6.08 3.69
N ILE A 120 22.28 7.30 4.03
CA ILE A 120 21.43 7.59 5.19
C ILE A 120 19.96 7.61 4.73
N ASP A 121 19.16 6.68 5.24
CA ASP A 121 17.71 6.67 5.00
C ASP A 121 17.01 7.77 5.81
N SER A 122 17.35 7.86 7.09
CA SER A 122 16.77 8.84 8.00
C SER A 122 17.71 9.13 9.16
N LEU A 123 17.77 10.39 9.57
CA LEU A 123 18.46 10.84 10.78
C LEU A 123 17.50 11.72 11.57
N VAL A 124 17.22 11.33 12.81
CA VAL A 124 16.34 12.08 13.73
C VAL A 124 17.08 12.37 15.02
N VAL A 125 16.95 13.61 15.49
CA VAL A 125 17.43 14.03 16.81
C VAL A 125 16.24 14.12 17.75
N CYS A 126 16.36 13.48 18.90
CA CYS A 126 15.37 13.49 19.96
C CYS A 126 16.02 14.10 21.21
N ASN A 127 15.41 15.12 21.78
CA ASN A 127 15.80 15.60 23.12
C ASN A 127 15.46 14.52 24.16
N THR A 128 16.32 14.36 25.15
CA THR A 128 16.02 13.51 26.31
C THR A 128 15.60 14.39 27.50
N GLU A 129 15.04 13.78 28.54
CA GLU A 129 14.70 14.49 29.79
C GLU A 129 15.94 14.95 30.57
N VAL A 130 17.13 14.48 30.20
CA VAL A 130 18.39 14.88 30.80
C VAL A 130 18.93 16.10 30.05
N GLU A 131 19.22 17.17 30.78
CA GLU A 131 19.86 18.37 30.23
C GLU A 131 21.18 18.02 29.54
N ASP A 132 21.50 18.73 28.47
CA ASP A 132 22.69 18.52 27.65
C ASP A 132 22.85 17.12 27.02
N LEU A 133 21.80 16.27 27.03
CA LEU A 133 21.81 14.96 26.40
C LEU A 133 20.74 14.84 25.31
N SER A 134 21.19 14.52 24.10
CA SER A 134 20.37 14.26 22.94
C SER A 134 20.57 12.82 22.45
N ARG A 135 19.47 12.22 21.98
CA ARG A 135 19.48 10.89 21.37
C ARG A 135 19.26 11.02 19.87
N MET A 136 20.21 10.55 19.08
CA MET A 136 20.10 10.54 17.63
C MET A 136 19.81 9.13 17.13
N THR A 137 18.75 8.95 16.34
CA THR A 137 18.45 7.68 15.66
C THR A 137 18.83 7.82 14.20
N ILE A 138 19.69 6.92 13.72
CA ILE A 138 20.25 6.95 12.37
C ILE A 138 19.93 5.62 11.71
N VAL A 139 19.32 5.67 10.53
CA VAL A 139 19.03 4.48 9.72
C VAL A 139 19.93 4.48 8.51
N LEU A 140 20.67 3.38 8.35
CA LEU A 140 21.63 3.19 7.27
C LEU A 140 21.26 1.94 6.46
N GLN A 141 21.56 1.98 5.16
CA GLN A 141 21.51 0.81 4.29
C GLN A 141 22.93 0.38 3.93
N GLY A 142 23.25 -0.90 4.09
CA GLY A 142 24.59 -1.39 3.78
C GLY A 142 24.82 -2.82 4.25
N GLN A 143 26.06 -3.27 4.05
CA GLN A 143 26.56 -4.51 4.65
C GLN A 143 27.08 -4.22 6.06
N ASP A 144 27.02 -5.21 6.94
CA ASP A 144 27.43 -5.12 8.34
C ASP A 144 28.83 -4.50 8.52
N GLY A 145 29.80 -4.84 7.66
CA GLY A 145 31.15 -4.29 7.73
C GLY A 145 31.24 -2.77 7.50
N VAL A 146 30.43 -2.24 6.58
CA VAL A 146 30.37 -0.79 6.29
C VAL A 146 29.67 -0.04 7.42
N VAL A 147 28.64 -0.64 8.01
CA VAL A 147 27.89 -0.06 9.13
C VAL A 147 28.70 -0.07 10.41
N GLU A 148 29.45 -1.14 10.69
CA GLU A 148 30.36 -1.20 11.84
C GLU A 148 31.48 -0.15 11.71
N GLN A 149 31.95 0.11 10.49
CA GLN A 149 32.86 1.24 10.24
C GLN A 149 32.18 2.58 10.55
N ALA A 150 30.93 2.79 10.13
CA ALA A 150 30.18 4.00 10.45
C ALA A 150 29.99 4.16 11.97
N ARG A 151 29.66 3.09 12.68
CA ARG A 151 29.51 3.05 14.14
C ARG A 151 30.80 3.49 14.83
N ARG A 152 31.94 2.89 14.50
CA ARG A 152 33.25 3.25 15.07
C ARG A 152 33.64 4.71 14.83
N GLN A 153 33.29 5.25 13.66
CA GLN A 153 33.60 6.63 13.30
C GLN A 153 32.72 7.65 14.04
N LEU A 154 31.49 7.28 14.37
CA LEU A 154 30.62 8.09 15.21
C LEU A 154 31.03 8.02 16.69
N ASP A 155 31.54 6.87 17.15
CA ASP A 155 32.01 6.64 18.51
C ASP A 155 33.33 7.39 18.83
N ASP A 156 34.17 7.64 17.81
CA ASP A 156 35.43 8.42 17.93
C ASP A 156 35.20 9.94 18.09
N LEU A 157 33.96 10.41 17.94
CA LEU A 157 33.65 11.83 18.07
C LEU A 157 33.59 12.24 19.55
N VAL A 158 34.40 13.25 19.91
CA VAL A 158 34.42 13.85 21.26
C VAL A 158 33.04 14.13 21.88
N PRO A 159 32.04 14.74 21.18
CA PRO A 159 30.73 15.01 21.79
C PRO A 159 29.79 13.79 21.87
N VAL A 160 30.20 12.62 21.39
CA VAL A 160 29.39 11.40 21.40
C VAL A 160 29.79 10.56 22.60
N TRP A 161 28.81 10.19 23.43
CA TRP A 161 29.02 9.35 24.61
C TRP A 161 29.10 7.88 24.26
N ALA A 162 28.22 7.42 23.36
CA ALA A 162 28.18 6.04 22.91
C ALA A 162 27.33 5.90 21.64
N VAL A 163 27.68 4.91 20.81
CA VAL A 163 26.87 4.49 19.66
C VAL A 163 26.45 3.03 19.81
N LEU A 164 25.14 2.82 19.93
CA LEU A 164 24.51 1.50 20.04
C LEU A 164 23.96 1.04 18.69
N ASP A 165 24.10 -0.24 18.39
CA ASP A 165 23.44 -0.87 17.23
C ASP A 165 22.20 -1.66 17.70
N TYR A 166 21.03 -1.29 17.16
CA TYR A 166 19.76 -1.97 17.45
C TYR A 166 19.29 -2.88 16.32
N THR A 167 20.11 -3.14 15.30
CA THR A 167 19.72 -3.91 14.09
C THR A 167 19.05 -5.25 14.42
N ASP A 168 19.63 -6.04 15.34
CA ASP A 168 19.11 -7.36 15.72
C ASP A 168 18.32 -7.35 17.05
N SER A 169 18.10 -6.17 17.64
CA SER A 169 17.42 -6.01 18.93
C SER A 169 15.90 -5.85 18.77
N ALA A 170 15.13 -6.33 19.74
CA ALA A 170 13.68 -6.10 19.77
C ALA A 170 13.39 -4.61 20.02
N LEU A 171 12.77 -3.92 19.05
CA LEU A 171 12.62 -2.46 19.08
C LEU A 171 11.18 -1.99 18.83
N VAL A 172 10.83 -0.85 19.44
CA VAL A 172 9.63 -0.06 19.09
C VAL A 172 10.04 0.98 18.07
N GLN A 173 9.57 0.80 16.83
CA GLN A 173 9.72 1.79 15.77
C GLN A 173 8.50 2.69 15.71
N ARG A 174 8.75 4.01 15.63
CA ARG A 174 7.72 5.01 15.40
C ARG A 174 8.22 6.08 14.42
N GLU A 175 7.33 6.44 13.52
CA GLU A 175 7.40 7.64 12.70
C GLU A 175 6.06 8.35 12.85
N LEU A 176 6.06 9.67 12.64
CA LEU A 176 4.87 10.50 12.63
C LEU A 176 4.67 11.02 11.20
N LEU A 177 3.46 10.85 10.67
CA LEU A 177 3.03 11.38 9.40
C LEU A 177 1.91 12.40 9.64
N LEU A 178 2.09 13.58 9.07
CA LEU A 178 1.02 14.55 8.82
C LEU A 178 0.80 14.60 7.32
N ALA A 179 -0.43 14.40 6.86
CA ALA A 179 -0.76 14.48 5.44
C ALA A 179 -2.02 15.32 5.22
N LYS A 180 -1.92 16.26 4.29
CA LYS A 180 -3.05 17.04 3.79
C LYS A 180 -3.61 16.35 2.56
N VAL A 181 -4.87 15.93 2.64
CA VAL A 181 -5.54 15.13 1.62
C VAL A 181 -6.69 15.93 1.02
N SER A 182 -6.85 15.85 -0.30
CA SER A 182 -7.98 16.43 -1.01
C SER A 182 -9.27 15.65 -0.72
N ILE A 183 -10.38 16.36 -0.52
CA ILE A 183 -11.73 15.75 -0.46
C ILE A 183 -12.51 15.98 -1.75
N LEU A 184 -11.91 16.64 -2.76
CA LEU A 184 -12.56 16.97 -4.02
C LEU A 184 -12.60 15.80 -5.03
N GLY A 185 -11.85 14.73 -4.75
CA GLY A 185 -11.76 13.54 -5.60
C GLY A 185 -10.49 13.47 -6.46
N PRO A 186 -10.22 12.31 -7.08
CA PRO A 186 -9.04 12.07 -7.91
C PRO A 186 -9.01 12.94 -9.16
N GLU A 187 -10.16 13.20 -9.79
CA GLU A 187 -10.25 13.96 -11.04
C GLU A 187 -9.76 15.40 -10.87
N PHE A 188 -10.15 16.02 -9.75
CA PHE A 188 -9.67 17.35 -9.40
C PHE A 188 -8.18 17.35 -9.09
N PHE A 189 -7.69 16.30 -8.45
CA PHE A 189 -6.27 16.16 -8.13
C PHE A 189 -5.41 16.03 -9.40
N GLU A 190 -5.88 15.33 -10.42
CA GLU A 190 -5.22 15.25 -11.74
C GLU A 190 -5.16 16.63 -12.44
N GLU A 191 -6.26 17.39 -12.47
CA GLU A 191 -6.28 18.77 -13.01
C GLU A 191 -5.27 19.66 -12.26
N LEU A 192 -5.25 19.58 -10.93
CA LEU A 192 -4.34 20.35 -10.08
C LEU A 192 -2.88 19.99 -10.35
N LEU A 193 -2.56 18.70 -10.49
CA LEU A 193 -1.20 18.23 -10.77
C LEU A 193 -0.74 18.65 -12.17
N GLN A 194 -1.61 18.58 -13.16
CA GLN A 194 -1.32 19.06 -14.51
C GLN A 194 -1.05 20.57 -14.53
N HIS A 195 -1.90 21.35 -13.86
CA HIS A 195 -1.73 22.81 -13.77
C HIS A 195 -0.39 23.21 -13.15
N HIS A 196 0.05 22.53 -12.07
CA HIS A 196 1.37 22.80 -11.50
C HIS A 196 2.53 22.41 -12.42
N ARG A 197 2.41 21.32 -13.20
CA ARG A 197 3.42 20.91 -14.18
C ARG A 197 3.57 21.93 -15.30
N GLU A 198 2.46 22.47 -15.81
CA GLU A 198 2.46 23.50 -16.86
C GLU A 198 3.19 24.78 -16.41
N ILE A 199 3.04 25.17 -15.14
CA ILE A 199 3.74 26.33 -14.57
C ILE A 199 5.25 26.10 -14.44
N THR A 200 5.67 24.90 -14.00
CA THR A 200 7.09 24.62 -13.72
C THR A 200 7.92 24.34 -14.97
N THR A 201 7.29 23.84 -16.04
CA THR A 201 7.96 23.47 -17.30
C THR A 201 7.35 24.19 -18.50
N PRO A 202 7.58 25.51 -18.64
CA PRO A 202 7.04 26.28 -19.76
C PRO A 202 7.75 25.99 -21.11
N GLY A 203 8.87 25.26 -21.12
CA GLY A 203 9.76 25.14 -22.30
C GLY A 203 9.82 23.78 -23.03
N ASP A 204 9.50 22.66 -22.38
CA ASP A 204 9.65 21.32 -22.99
C ASP A 204 8.40 20.83 -23.75
N ALA A 205 7.32 21.61 -23.70
CA ALA A 205 6.05 21.25 -24.36
C ALA A 205 6.03 21.54 -25.88
N LEU A 206 7.11 22.11 -26.46
CA LEU A 206 7.11 22.56 -27.86
C LEU A 206 7.80 21.64 -28.87
N GLU A 207 8.60 20.63 -28.46
CA GLU A 207 9.32 19.80 -29.46
C GLU A 207 9.18 18.27 -29.33
N GLY A 208 8.53 17.73 -28.30
CA GLY A 208 8.44 16.27 -28.10
C GLY A 208 7.06 15.61 -28.18
N GLN A 209 5.97 16.39 -28.26
CA GLN A 209 4.64 15.85 -27.95
C GLN A 209 3.50 16.32 -28.87
N LYS A 210 3.80 16.61 -30.14
CA LYS A 210 2.74 16.66 -31.16
C LYS A 210 2.27 15.28 -31.62
N ASP A 211 3.06 14.22 -31.40
CA ASP A 211 2.73 12.84 -31.83
C ASP A 211 2.11 11.96 -30.72
N ARG A 212 1.87 12.50 -29.52
CA ARG A 212 1.02 11.88 -28.48
C ARG A 212 -0.23 12.70 -28.15
N ALA A 213 -0.48 13.77 -28.90
CA ALA A 213 -1.69 14.59 -28.82
C ALA A 213 -2.83 14.01 -29.67
N GLY A 214 -2.74 12.72 -30.07
CA GLY A 214 -3.68 12.04 -30.95
C GLY A 214 -4.68 11.10 -30.27
N ASP A 215 -4.62 10.88 -28.95
CA ASP A 215 -5.52 9.90 -28.29
C ASP A 215 -6.01 10.25 -26.88
N ALA A 216 -5.79 11.49 -26.42
CA ALA A 216 -6.48 12.02 -25.25
C ALA A 216 -7.78 12.71 -25.69
N LYS A 217 -8.73 11.92 -26.20
CA LYS A 217 -10.14 12.29 -26.06
C LYS A 217 -10.33 12.62 -24.60
N THR A 218 -10.60 13.89 -24.31
CA THR A 218 -11.10 14.37 -23.03
C THR A 218 -12.36 13.55 -22.74
N LYS A 219 -12.21 12.37 -22.12
CA LYS A 219 -13.31 11.70 -21.44
C LYS A 219 -13.80 12.78 -20.49
N LYS A 220 -14.96 13.36 -20.74
CA LYS A 220 -15.63 14.23 -19.77
C LYS A 220 -15.67 13.42 -18.49
N VAL A 221 -14.79 13.73 -17.54
CA VAL A 221 -14.71 12.92 -16.35
C VAL A 221 -15.96 13.25 -15.57
N GLU A 222 -16.84 12.24 -15.47
CA GLU A 222 -18.23 12.39 -15.05
C GLU A 222 -18.33 12.97 -13.64
N PHE A 223 -17.31 12.75 -12.82
CA PHE A 223 -17.27 13.13 -11.40
C PHE A 223 -16.42 14.37 -11.10
N HIS A 224 -15.99 15.13 -12.12
CA HIS A 224 -15.24 16.36 -11.87
C HIS A 224 -16.13 17.44 -11.19
N PRO A 225 -15.67 18.13 -10.13
CA PRO A 225 -16.50 19.09 -9.38
C PRO A 225 -17.06 20.24 -10.23
N ARG A 226 -16.44 20.59 -11.37
CA ARG A 226 -16.96 21.62 -12.29
C ARG A 226 -18.18 21.16 -13.10
N HIS A 227 -18.37 19.85 -13.27
CA HIS A 227 -19.46 19.25 -14.05
C HIS A 227 -20.60 18.73 -13.18
N LEU A 228 -20.40 18.66 -11.86
CA LEU A 228 -21.40 18.17 -10.91
C LEU A 228 -22.28 19.30 -10.35
N PRO A 229 -23.57 19.03 -10.08
CA PRO A 229 -24.40 19.92 -9.29
C PRO A 229 -23.78 20.20 -7.91
N PRO A 230 -23.85 21.43 -7.36
CA PRO A 230 -23.21 21.76 -6.08
C PRO A 230 -23.63 20.88 -4.90
N SER A 231 -24.90 20.44 -4.89
CA SER A 231 -25.41 19.53 -3.87
C SER A 231 -24.82 18.11 -3.97
N GLN A 232 -24.59 17.62 -5.18
CA GLN A 232 -23.95 16.32 -5.40
C GLN A 232 -22.46 16.40 -5.07
N ALA A 233 -21.78 17.46 -5.51
CA ALA A 233 -20.38 17.71 -5.18
C ALA A 233 -20.18 17.78 -3.65
N LEU A 234 -21.08 18.44 -2.92
CA LEU A 234 -21.03 18.49 -1.46
C LEU A 234 -21.14 17.10 -0.82
N ARG A 235 -22.02 16.22 -1.33
CA ARG A 235 -22.15 14.85 -0.80
C ARG A 235 -20.89 14.03 -1.05
N HIS A 236 -20.33 14.09 -2.27
CA HIS A 236 -19.09 13.38 -2.60
C HIS A 236 -17.92 13.86 -1.72
N LYS A 237 -17.83 15.16 -1.43
CA LYS A 237 -16.84 15.68 -0.47
C LYS A 237 -16.95 15.03 0.91
N HIS A 238 -18.17 14.90 1.45
CA HIS A 238 -18.38 14.28 2.75
C HIS A 238 -18.15 12.76 2.71
N GLU A 239 -18.47 12.10 1.60
CA GLU A 239 -18.20 10.68 1.39
C GLU A 239 -16.69 10.39 1.37
N HIS A 240 -15.91 11.21 0.65
CA HIS A 240 -14.45 11.12 0.66
C HIS A 240 -13.88 11.39 2.05
N LEU A 241 -14.36 12.44 2.73
CA LEU A 241 -13.95 12.77 4.09
C LEU A 241 -14.21 11.61 5.06
N ASP A 242 -15.38 10.99 4.99
CA ASP A 242 -15.78 9.86 5.83
C ASP A 242 -14.93 8.60 5.52
N ALA A 243 -14.65 8.32 4.24
CA ALA A 243 -13.73 7.26 3.84
C ALA A 243 -12.30 7.47 4.38
N ILE A 244 -11.76 8.69 4.23
CA ILE A 244 -10.43 9.06 4.76
C ILE A 244 -10.41 8.95 6.28
N THR A 245 -11.47 9.40 6.95
CA THR A 245 -11.60 9.33 8.42
C THR A 245 -11.60 7.90 8.91
N ARG A 246 -12.38 7.01 8.27
CA ARG A 246 -12.39 5.57 8.58
C ARG A 246 -11.04 4.91 8.38
N LEU A 247 -10.38 5.17 7.25
CA LEU A 247 -9.04 4.63 6.98
C LEU A 247 -8.05 5.12 8.03
N THR A 248 -8.06 6.42 8.34
CA THR A 248 -7.17 7.00 9.35
C THR A 248 -7.38 6.36 10.72
N HIS A 249 -8.62 6.16 11.16
CA HIS A 249 -8.90 5.49 12.43
C HIS A 249 -8.46 4.01 12.45
N GLN A 250 -8.63 3.26 11.36
CA GLN A 250 -8.14 1.88 11.27
C GLN A 250 -6.62 1.78 11.38
N PHE A 251 -5.90 2.81 10.92
CA PHE A 251 -4.46 2.91 11.06
C PHE A 251 -4.00 3.41 12.45
N GLY A 252 -4.93 3.78 13.33
CA GLY A 252 -4.65 4.34 14.67
C GLY A 252 -4.34 5.83 14.66
N GLY A 253 -4.68 6.53 13.58
CA GLY A 253 -4.50 7.96 13.41
C GLY A 253 -5.70 8.79 13.85
N LYS A 254 -5.60 10.11 13.61
CA LYS A 254 -6.63 11.10 13.89
C LYS A 254 -6.75 12.09 12.74
N VAL A 255 -7.95 12.64 12.54
CA VAL A 255 -8.17 13.79 11.66
C VAL A 255 -8.01 15.05 12.52
N LEU A 256 -7.04 15.89 12.19
CA LEU A 256 -6.71 17.08 12.97
C LEU A 256 -7.46 18.32 12.50
N ASP A 257 -7.61 18.48 11.18
CA ASP A 257 -8.25 19.66 10.59
C ASP A 257 -9.15 19.25 9.42
N ILE A 258 -10.27 19.95 9.27
CA ILE A 258 -11.24 19.75 8.20
C ILE A 258 -11.56 21.11 7.58
N SER A 259 -11.15 21.27 6.33
CA SER A 259 -11.40 22.46 5.52
C SER A 259 -12.49 22.19 4.48
N THR A 260 -12.82 23.19 3.67
CA THR A 260 -13.86 23.11 2.63
C THR A 260 -13.50 22.18 1.47
N ASN A 261 -12.20 21.99 1.22
CA ASN A 261 -11.66 21.29 0.05
C ASN A 261 -10.57 20.26 0.40
N ASN A 262 -10.12 20.20 1.66
CA ASN A 262 -9.11 19.25 2.12
C ASN A 262 -9.27 18.95 3.61
N CYS A 263 -8.59 17.91 4.09
CA CYS A 263 -8.46 17.59 5.51
C CYS A 263 -7.01 17.23 5.84
N ILE A 264 -6.61 17.42 7.10
CA ILE A 264 -5.29 17.04 7.60
C ILE A 264 -5.43 15.83 8.51
N VAL A 265 -4.66 14.78 8.22
CA VAL A 265 -4.62 13.54 8.99
C VAL A 265 -3.26 13.36 9.65
N GLU A 266 -3.28 12.79 10.85
CA GLU A 266 -2.12 12.42 11.65
C GLU A 266 -2.10 10.90 11.83
N VAL A 267 -0.96 10.27 11.57
CA VAL A 267 -0.74 8.84 11.84
C VAL A 267 0.64 8.64 12.49
N SER A 268 0.68 7.90 13.60
CA SER A 268 1.93 7.46 14.22
C SER A 268 2.03 5.93 14.23
N ALA A 269 3.00 5.38 13.50
CA ALA A 269 3.17 3.93 13.40
C ALA A 269 4.59 3.54 12.97
N LYS A 270 4.84 2.25 12.73
CA LYS A 270 6.08 1.77 12.12
C LYS A 270 6.18 2.26 10.66
N PRO A 271 7.39 2.42 10.09
CA PRO A 271 7.57 2.95 8.73
C PRO A 271 6.76 2.19 7.67
N SER A 272 6.80 0.86 7.71
CA SER A 272 6.06 0.00 6.76
C SER A 272 4.54 0.16 6.81
N ARG A 273 4.00 0.47 8.00
CA ARG A 273 2.56 0.73 8.19
C ARG A 273 2.18 2.11 7.65
N ILE A 274 3.06 3.10 7.79
CA ILE A 274 2.87 4.45 7.20
C ILE A 274 2.96 4.38 5.68
N ASP A 275 3.89 3.61 5.11
CA ASP A 275 3.98 3.42 3.66
C ASP A 275 2.69 2.80 3.09
N SER A 276 2.15 1.81 3.79
CA SER A 276 0.87 1.17 3.44
C SER A 276 -0.29 2.17 3.51
N PHE A 277 -0.31 3.01 4.55
CA PHE A 277 -1.32 4.07 4.71
C PHE A 277 -1.27 5.09 3.57
N LEU A 278 -0.08 5.61 3.25
CA LEU A 278 0.12 6.53 2.14
C LEU A 278 -0.35 5.94 0.81
N LYS A 279 -0.09 4.65 0.58
CA LYS A 279 -0.55 3.96 -0.63
C LYS A 279 -2.07 3.86 -0.72
N LEU A 280 -2.77 3.65 0.40
CA LEU A 280 -4.23 3.58 0.45
C LEU A 280 -4.89 4.95 0.31
N ILE A 281 -4.24 6.02 0.80
CA ILE A 281 -4.76 7.39 0.69
C ILE A 281 -4.40 8.07 -0.64
N SER A 282 -3.34 7.61 -1.32
CA SER A 282 -2.88 8.15 -2.61
C SER A 282 -3.99 8.42 -3.63
N PRO A 283 -5.01 7.53 -3.82
CA PRO A 283 -6.10 7.78 -4.76
C PRO A 283 -6.97 9.00 -4.45
N PHE A 284 -7.07 9.45 -3.20
CA PHE A 284 -7.83 10.67 -2.86
C PHE A 284 -7.07 11.95 -3.27
N GLY A 285 -5.76 11.87 -3.47
CA GLY A 285 -4.89 12.98 -3.78
C GLY A 285 -4.26 13.60 -2.53
N ILE A 286 -2.99 13.27 -2.30
CA ILE A 286 -2.19 13.87 -1.23
C ILE A 286 -1.66 15.21 -1.75
N LEU A 287 -2.14 16.31 -1.16
CA LEU A 287 -1.73 17.67 -1.52
C LEU A 287 -0.36 18.00 -0.93
N GLU A 288 -0.13 17.58 0.31
CA GLU A 288 1.10 17.82 1.05
C GLU A 288 1.29 16.71 2.09
N SER A 289 2.54 16.36 2.38
CA SER A 289 2.85 15.43 3.46
C SER A 289 4.14 15.81 4.16
N THR A 290 4.13 15.74 5.48
CA THR A 290 5.31 15.87 6.35
C THR A 290 5.46 14.59 7.12
N ARG A 291 6.59 13.91 6.94
CA ARG A 291 6.91 12.65 7.63
C ARG A 291 8.19 12.85 8.43
N THR A 292 8.19 12.45 9.69
CA THR A 292 9.41 12.40 10.49
C THR A 292 10.28 11.22 10.05
N GLY A 293 11.57 11.23 10.39
CA GLY A 293 12.37 10.01 10.30
C GLY A 293 12.02 9.01 11.39
N LEU A 294 12.68 7.85 11.34
CA LEU A 294 12.48 6.76 12.29
C LEU A 294 13.00 7.13 13.69
N MET A 295 12.12 7.06 14.68
CA MET A 295 12.46 6.99 16.10
C MET A 295 12.42 5.54 16.55
N ALA A 296 13.43 5.12 17.31
CA ALA A 296 13.52 3.77 17.84
C ALA A 296 13.86 3.76 19.33
N LEU A 297 13.18 2.88 20.08
CA LEU A 297 13.51 2.58 21.47
C LEU A 297 13.59 1.06 21.64
N PRO A 298 14.64 0.52 22.29
CA PRO A 298 14.72 -0.91 22.56
C PRO A 298 13.60 -1.33 23.53
N ARG A 299 13.02 -2.51 23.28
CA ARG A 299 12.08 -3.16 24.20
C ARG A 299 12.84 -4.12 25.10
N SER A 300 12.42 -4.19 26.35
CA SER A 300 12.74 -5.33 27.21
C SER A 300 11.83 -6.49 26.81
N PRO A 301 12.36 -7.58 26.22
CA PRO A 301 11.53 -8.75 25.94
C PRO A 301 11.09 -9.37 27.28
N LEU A 302 9.79 -9.61 27.41
CA LEU A 302 9.26 -10.42 28.51
C LEU A 302 9.27 -11.87 28.03
N THR A 303 10.28 -12.62 28.42
CA THR A 303 10.24 -14.08 28.33
C THR A 303 9.33 -14.53 29.48
N SER A 304 8.17 -15.09 29.18
CA SER A 304 7.56 -16.04 30.13
C SER A 304 8.61 -17.11 30.37
N GLU A 305 8.90 -17.42 31.64
CA GLU A 305 9.89 -18.39 32.14
C GLU A 305 10.49 -19.27 31.04
N PRO A 306 11.81 -19.25 30.85
CA PRO A 306 12.42 -20.05 29.81
C PRO A 306 12.03 -21.50 30.05
N SER A 307 11.70 -22.20 28.97
CA SER A 307 11.72 -23.66 28.88
C SER A 307 13.15 -24.22 29.09
N GLU A 308 13.89 -23.70 30.06
CA GLU A 308 15.11 -24.27 30.62
C GLU A 308 14.80 -25.55 31.42
N GLU A 309 13.54 -25.74 31.85
CA GLU A 309 13.07 -27.04 32.37
C GLU A 309 13.10 -28.12 31.28
N LEU A 310 12.79 -27.80 30.02
CA LEU A 310 12.81 -28.80 28.93
C LEU A 310 14.22 -29.25 28.54
N GLU A 311 15.22 -28.36 28.62
CA GLU A 311 16.61 -28.73 28.34
C GLU A 311 17.26 -29.50 29.50
N LYS A 312 16.90 -29.20 30.76
CA LYS A 312 17.36 -29.98 31.92
C LYS A 312 16.67 -31.32 32.05
N GLU A 313 15.36 -31.41 31.79
CA GLU A 313 14.63 -32.69 31.79
C GLU A 313 15.13 -33.63 30.69
N ALA A 314 15.45 -33.12 29.49
CA ALA A 314 16.01 -33.97 28.43
C ALA A 314 17.41 -34.52 28.76
N ALA A 315 18.19 -33.83 29.60
CA ALA A 315 19.49 -34.30 30.07
C ALA A 315 19.39 -35.26 31.28
N ASP A 316 18.42 -35.05 32.18
CA ASP A 316 18.19 -35.92 33.36
C ASP A 316 17.37 -37.19 33.02
N VAL A 317 16.60 -37.20 31.94
CA VAL A 317 15.80 -38.38 31.53
C VAL A 317 16.63 -39.44 30.79
N VAL A 318 17.82 -39.09 30.28
CA VAL A 318 18.72 -40.06 29.63
C VAL A 318 19.77 -40.55 30.63
N ASP A 319 19.34 -41.38 31.59
CA ASP A 319 20.25 -42.12 32.45
C ASP A 319 21.13 -43.04 31.59
N ALA A 320 22.44 -42.77 31.55
CA ALA A 320 23.42 -43.54 30.78
C ALA A 320 23.47 -45.04 31.20
N SER A 321 22.84 -45.41 32.32
CA SER A 321 22.66 -46.81 32.75
C SER A 321 21.54 -47.57 32.00
N THR A 322 20.67 -46.86 31.28
CA THR A 322 19.55 -47.44 30.49
C THR A 322 19.90 -47.77 29.04
N LEU A 323 21.09 -47.38 28.59
CA LEU A 323 21.58 -47.77 27.27
C LEU A 323 22.13 -49.21 27.32
N PRO A 324 21.70 -50.10 26.40
CA PRO A 324 22.23 -51.46 26.36
C PRO A 324 23.74 -51.40 26.03
N PRO A 325 24.59 -52.19 26.73
CA PRO A 325 26.01 -52.24 26.41
C PRO A 325 26.17 -52.82 24.99
N GLY A 326 26.70 -52.00 24.10
CA GLY A 326 27.14 -52.36 22.75
C GLY A 326 28.66 -52.39 22.67
#